data_AF-A0A3N5BMW6-F1
#
_entry.id   AF-A0A3N5BMW6-F1
#
_cell.length_a   1.000
_cell.length_b   1.000
_cell.length_c   1.000
_cell.angle_alpha   90.00
_cell.angle_beta   90.00
_cell.angle_gamma   90.00
#
_symmetry.space_group_name_H-M   'P 1'
#
loop_
_entity.id
_entity.type
_entity.pdbx_description
1 polymer ?
#
loop_
_entity_poly.entity_id
_entity_poly.type
_entity_poly.pdbx_seq_one_letter_code
_entity_poly.pdbx_strand_id
1 'polypeptide(L)'
;MGRSIVTGTTTNDTVSVHIDLFRYPVRYVKVYLGGEEVGTFHPISDFHLRNPKGLPVKVVLVFSDGDKHETILMGGRIQRYFNRVDYQPGDILVACDNFGDFPPPGYMGHSAIVLDQRSIAEATTSMPQIRVATIREFIDLHPKYMHLRCKNRQAAENARDFAYEYLQMYHDGLQNGDEVPEFSLTPLISLDDPYNSIYCSKLVWLCYYYGANINLENDYFLYSPEDLSTLENDDRFEVLYKHPEFDFKLNS
;
A
#
# COMPACT_ATOMS: atom_id res chain seq x y z
N MET A 1 6.10 20.42 6.36
CA MET A 1 4.87 19.61 6.37
C MET A 1 3.92 20.15 5.32
N GLY A 2 3.85 19.52 4.14
CA GLY A 2 2.86 19.89 3.11
C GLY A 2 1.45 19.57 3.61
N ARG A 3 0.48 20.47 3.38
CA ARG A 3 -0.93 20.18 3.63
C ARG A 3 -1.45 19.28 2.51
N SER A 4 -2.17 18.22 2.85
CA SER A 4 -2.83 17.33 1.87
C SER A 4 -3.81 18.11 1.00
N ILE A 5 -3.80 17.85 -0.32
CA ILE A 5 -4.68 18.51 -1.30
C ILE A 5 -6.14 18.09 -1.07
N VAL A 6 -6.35 16.82 -0.74
CA VAL A 6 -7.64 16.26 -0.36
C VAL A 6 -7.57 15.80 1.10
N THR A 7 -8.59 16.12 1.87
CA THR A 7 -8.82 15.60 3.22
C THR A 7 -10.23 15.07 3.30
N GLY A 8 -10.50 14.19 4.25
CA GLY A 8 -11.84 13.69 4.45
C GLY A 8 -12.12 13.35 5.90
N THR A 9 -13.39 13.44 6.27
CA THR A 9 -13.91 12.96 7.53
C THR A 9 -15.06 12.02 7.26
N THR A 10 -15.27 11.07 8.14
CA THR A 10 -16.25 10.03 7.90
C THR A 10 -17.16 9.85 9.09
N THR A 11 -18.46 9.85 8.83
CA THR A 11 -19.52 9.47 9.77
C THR A 11 -20.11 8.11 9.37
N ASN A 12 -21.06 7.60 10.15
CA ASN A 12 -21.58 6.23 10.01
C ASN A 12 -22.01 5.84 8.58
N ASP A 13 -22.54 6.79 7.80
CA ASP A 13 -23.03 6.54 6.44
C ASP A 13 -22.62 7.60 5.42
N THR A 14 -21.73 8.53 5.79
CA THR A 14 -21.35 9.65 4.94
C THR A 14 -19.86 9.91 5.01
N VAL A 15 -19.22 10.07 3.86
CA VAL A 15 -17.85 10.57 3.72
C VAL A 15 -17.93 12.03 3.30
N SER A 16 -17.39 12.92 4.12
CA SER A 16 -17.21 14.33 3.80
C SER A 16 -15.81 14.53 3.24
N VAL A 17 -15.71 15.11 2.06
CA VAL A 17 -14.46 15.36 1.34
C VAL A 17 -14.23 16.85 1.26
N HIS A 18 -13.00 17.28 1.56
CA HIS A 18 -12.53 18.64 1.36
C HIS A 18 -11.34 18.64 0.42
N ILE A 19 -11.34 19.52 -0.58
CA ILE A 19 -10.30 19.70 -1.58
C ILE A 19 -9.82 21.17 -1.52
N ASP A 20 -8.51 21.37 -1.36
CA ASP A 20 -7.90 22.69 -1.46
C ASP A 20 -7.84 23.14 -2.94
N LEU A 21 -8.93 23.73 -3.42
CA LEU A 21 -8.99 24.28 -4.78
C LEU A 21 -8.34 25.66 -4.92
N PHE A 22 -7.95 26.30 -3.81
CA PHE A 22 -7.35 27.64 -3.85
C PHE A 22 -5.91 27.59 -4.37
N ARG A 23 -5.19 26.52 -4.00
CA ARG A 23 -3.77 26.36 -4.35
C ARG A 23 -3.54 25.57 -5.62
N TYR A 24 -4.57 24.89 -6.12
CA TYR A 24 -4.42 23.84 -7.11
C TYR A 24 -5.45 23.98 -8.24
N PRO A 25 -5.02 24.17 -9.51
CA PRO A 25 -5.92 24.36 -10.65
C PRO A 25 -6.50 23.04 -11.16
N VAL A 26 -7.35 22.41 -10.33
CA VAL A 26 -8.07 21.17 -10.66
C VAL A 26 -9.07 21.45 -11.77
N ARG A 27 -9.05 20.63 -12.82
CA ARG A 27 -9.96 20.71 -13.97
C ARG A 27 -11.26 19.96 -13.72
N TYR A 28 -11.17 18.75 -13.16
CA TYR A 28 -12.32 17.96 -12.74
C TYR A 28 -11.92 16.94 -11.67
N VAL A 29 -12.92 16.42 -10.96
CA VAL A 29 -12.74 15.43 -9.89
C VAL A 29 -13.47 14.16 -10.28
N LYS A 30 -12.80 13.01 -10.22
CA LYS A 30 -13.46 11.71 -10.31
C LYS A 30 -13.59 11.11 -8.93
N VAL A 31 -14.75 10.53 -8.64
CA VAL A 31 -15.00 9.86 -7.37
C VAL A 31 -15.35 8.41 -7.64
N TYR A 32 -14.68 7.52 -6.94
CA TYR A 32 -14.92 6.09 -6.96
C TYR A 32 -15.37 5.63 -5.58
N LEU A 33 -16.32 4.69 -5.53
CA LEU A 33 -16.81 4.09 -4.30
C LEU A 33 -16.68 2.57 -4.42
N GLY A 34 -15.83 1.97 -3.59
CA GLY A 34 -15.54 0.54 -3.70
C GLY A 34 -15.02 0.15 -5.09
N GLY A 35 -14.21 1.02 -5.71
CA GLY A 35 -13.57 0.78 -7.01
C GLY A 35 -14.41 1.15 -8.23
N GLU A 36 -15.73 1.34 -8.08
CA GLU A 36 -16.60 1.77 -9.17
C GLU A 36 -16.66 3.29 -9.28
N GLU A 37 -16.54 3.83 -10.50
CA GLU A 37 -16.68 5.28 -10.73
C GLU A 37 -18.13 5.71 -10.44
N VAL A 38 -18.32 6.52 -9.40
CA VAL A 38 -19.62 7.10 -9.05
C VAL A 38 -19.94 8.29 -9.96
N GLY A 39 -18.91 9.01 -10.38
CA GLY A 39 -19.07 10.08 -11.34
C GLY A 39 -17.83 10.96 -11.51
N THR A 40 -17.93 11.82 -12.51
CA THR A 40 -17.00 12.92 -12.78
C THR A 40 -17.70 14.24 -12.48
N PHE A 41 -17.09 15.07 -11.65
CA PHE A 41 -17.65 16.29 -11.12
C PHE A 41 -16.80 17.50 -11.50
N HIS A 42 -17.46 18.65 -11.62
CA HIS A 42 -16.75 19.93 -11.64
C HIS A 42 -16.01 20.12 -10.31
N PRO A 43 -14.87 20.83 -10.30
CA PRO A 43 -14.14 21.11 -9.07
C PRO A 43 -15.04 21.81 -8.06
N ILE A 44 -15.24 21.15 -6.92
CA ILE A 44 -15.97 21.67 -5.77
C ILE A 44 -15.11 21.45 -4.53
N SER A 45 -15.01 22.46 -3.67
CA SER A 45 -14.14 22.40 -2.49
C SER A 45 -14.62 21.37 -1.48
N ASP A 46 -15.93 21.22 -1.33
CA ASP A 46 -16.53 20.36 -0.32
C ASP A 46 -17.66 19.55 -0.92
N PHE A 47 -17.69 18.25 -0.64
CA PHE A 47 -18.82 17.41 -0.97
C PHE A 47 -19.02 16.26 0.02
N HIS A 48 -20.23 15.73 0.03
CA HIS A 48 -20.63 14.62 0.89
C HIS A 48 -21.11 13.46 0.04
N LEU A 49 -20.52 12.28 0.25
CA LEU A 49 -20.91 11.06 -0.41
C LEU A 49 -21.58 10.12 0.59
N ARG A 50 -22.81 9.70 0.28
CA ARG A 50 -23.49 8.67 1.05
C ARG A 50 -22.80 7.34 0.82
N ASN A 51 -22.26 6.76 1.89
CA ASN A 51 -21.49 5.53 1.89
C ASN A 51 -21.98 4.59 3.02
N PRO A 52 -23.21 4.05 2.91
CA PRO A 52 -23.81 3.26 3.97
C PRO A 52 -23.12 1.90 4.16
N LYS A 53 -22.35 1.45 3.16
CA LYS A 53 -21.59 0.21 3.19
C LYS A 53 -20.18 0.39 3.77
N GLY A 54 -19.72 1.62 3.97
CA GLY A 54 -18.37 1.91 4.46
C GLY A 54 -17.26 1.56 3.45
N LEU A 55 -17.56 1.56 2.16
CA LEU A 55 -16.59 1.23 1.12
C LEU A 55 -15.50 2.31 1.01
N PRO A 56 -14.28 1.98 0.55
CA PRO A 56 -13.28 3.01 0.26
C PRO A 56 -13.80 4.03 -0.76
N VAL A 57 -13.54 5.31 -0.53
CA VAL A 57 -13.86 6.40 -1.45
C VAL A 57 -12.56 6.92 -2.05
N LYS A 58 -12.32 6.65 -3.33
CA LYS A 58 -11.16 7.20 -4.04
C LYS A 58 -11.55 8.48 -4.76
N VAL A 59 -10.82 9.56 -4.48
CA VAL A 59 -10.97 10.88 -5.08
C VAL A 59 -9.76 11.11 -5.98
N VAL A 60 -9.98 11.27 -7.28
CA VAL A 60 -8.93 11.55 -8.26
C VAL A 60 -9.13 12.97 -8.76
N LEU A 61 -8.20 13.85 -8.42
CA LEU A 61 -8.10 15.19 -8.97
C LEU A 61 -7.38 15.09 -10.32
N VAL A 62 -7.95 15.70 -11.36
CA VAL A 62 -7.27 15.85 -12.65
C VAL A 62 -6.99 17.32 -12.89
N PHE A 63 -5.72 17.66 -13.09
CA PHE A 63 -5.26 19.03 -13.29
C PHE A 63 -5.35 19.46 -14.76
N SER A 64 -5.09 20.74 -15.02
CA SER A 64 -5.24 21.32 -16.37
C SER A 64 -4.18 20.83 -17.36
N ASP A 65 -3.01 20.45 -16.87
CA ASP A 65 -1.90 19.82 -17.63
C ASP A 65 -2.13 18.33 -17.90
N GLY A 66 -3.11 17.71 -17.25
CA GLY A 66 -3.42 16.28 -17.37
C GLY A 66 -2.88 15.42 -16.23
N ASP A 67 -2.11 16.00 -15.31
CA ASP A 67 -1.63 15.30 -14.12
C ASP A 67 -2.79 14.86 -13.23
N LYS A 68 -2.53 13.83 -12.43
CA LYS A 68 -3.52 13.25 -11.53
C LYS A 68 -2.99 13.17 -10.11
N HIS A 69 -3.85 13.48 -9.15
CA HIS A 69 -3.60 13.25 -7.74
C HIS A 69 -4.72 12.40 -7.17
N GLU A 70 -4.37 11.27 -6.56
CA GLU A 70 -5.36 10.33 -6.01
C GLU A 70 -5.30 10.36 -4.49
N THR A 71 -6.47 10.36 -3.85
CA THR A 71 -6.61 10.26 -2.40
C THR A 71 -7.71 9.26 -2.08
N ILE A 72 -7.44 8.34 -1.15
CA ILE A 72 -8.42 7.36 -0.69
C ILE A 72 -8.90 7.78 0.70
N LEU A 73 -10.21 7.89 0.87
CA LEU A 73 -10.91 8.26 2.10
C LEU A 73 -11.75 7.07 2.55
N MET A 74 -11.51 6.57 3.75
CA MET A 74 -12.17 5.36 4.23
C MET A 74 -13.60 5.63 4.71
N GLY A 75 -14.52 4.72 4.37
CA GLY A 75 -15.92 4.73 4.78
C GLY A 75 -16.13 4.30 6.24
N GLY A 76 -17.05 4.94 6.95
CA GLY A 76 -17.08 4.98 8.42
C GLY A 76 -17.64 3.74 9.11
N ARG A 77 -17.75 2.61 8.42
CA ARG A 77 -18.03 1.35 9.11
C ARG A 77 -16.72 0.78 9.60
N ILE A 78 -16.44 1.05 10.87
CA ILE A 78 -15.58 0.19 11.69
C ILE A 78 -16.29 -1.17 11.75
N GLN A 79 -16.10 -2.00 10.73
CA GLN A 79 -16.41 -3.40 10.82
C GLN A 79 -15.36 -3.98 11.78
N ARG A 80 -15.71 -4.02 13.07
CA ARG A 80 -14.93 -4.70 14.11
C ARG A 80 -15.00 -6.21 13.86
N TYR A 81 -14.43 -6.70 12.77
CA TYR A 81 -13.84 -8.03 12.77
C TYR A 81 -12.47 -7.91 13.44
N PHE A 82 -12.47 -7.57 14.72
CA PHE A 82 -11.33 -7.87 15.57
C PHE A 82 -11.39 -9.39 15.83
N ASN A 83 -10.93 -10.18 14.87
CA ASN A 83 -9.91 -11.13 15.29
C ASN A 83 -8.79 -10.21 15.79
N ARG A 84 -8.41 -10.31 17.07
CA ARG A 84 -7.25 -9.59 17.59
C ARG A 84 -6.02 -10.16 16.89
N VAL A 85 -5.80 -9.75 15.65
CA VAL A 85 -4.58 -10.04 14.93
C VAL A 85 -3.53 -9.17 15.61
N ASP A 86 -2.67 -9.83 16.37
CA ASP A 86 -1.55 -9.22 17.06
C ASP A 86 -0.50 -8.88 16.00
N TYR A 87 -0.50 -7.65 15.49
CA TYR A 87 0.52 -7.18 14.55
C TYR A 87 1.79 -6.77 15.31
N GLN A 88 2.94 -7.21 14.82
CA GLN A 88 4.24 -6.89 15.39
C GLN A 88 5.19 -6.33 14.32
N PRO A 89 6.15 -5.47 14.73
CA PRO A 89 7.20 -4.96 13.85
C PRO A 89 7.90 -6.07 13.08
N GLY A 90 7.98 -5.93 11.76
CA GLY A 90 8.59 -6.88 10.84
C GLY A 90 7.63 -7.93 10.27
N ASP A 91 6.40 -8.02 10.76
CA ASP A 91 5.39 -8.87 10.11
C ASP A 91 5.18 -8.44 8.65
N ILE A 92 4.82 -9.40 7.80
CA ILE A 92 4.60 -9.17 6.37
C ILE A 92 3.10 -9.33 6.10
N LEU A 93 2.53 -8.36 5.40
CA LEU A 93 1.19 -8.45 4.84
C LEU A 93 1.30 -8.66 3.35
N VAL A 94 0.63 -9.70 2.85
CA VAL A 94 0.61 -10.05 1.43
C VAL A 94 -0.85 -10.11 1.00
N ALA A 95 -1.21 -9.38 -0.03
CA ALA A 95 -2.54 -9.38 -0.64
C ALA A 95 -2.48 -10.12 -1.98
N CYS A 96 -3.52 -10.90 -2.30
CA CYS A 96 -3.67 -11.54 -3.59
C CYS A 96 -4.65 -10.79 -4.51
N ASP A 97 -5.09 -9.59 -4.15
CA ASP A 97 -5.96 -8.74 -4.98
C ASP A 97 -5.22 -7.47 -5.44
N ASN A 98 -5.63 -6.92 -6.60
CA ASN A 98 -5.08 -5.65 -7.11
C ASN A 98 -6.22 -4.63 -7.09
N PHE A 99 -6.34 -3.87 -6.00
CA PHE A 99 -7.26 -2.73 -6.00
C PHE A 99 -6.53 -1.47 -6.50
N GLY A 100 -7.05 -0.82 -7.53
CA GLY A 100 -6.70 0.56 -7.88
C GLY A 100 -5.57 0.77 -8.89
N ASP A 101 -4.50 -0.04 -8.91
CA ASP A 101 -3.25 0.38 -9.56
C ASP A 101 -2.78 -0.47 -10.75
N PHE A 102 -3.29 -1.71 -10.93
CA PHE A 102 -2.88 -2.55 -12.07
C PHE A 102 -3.96 -3.58 -12.47
N PRO A 103 -4.54 -3.49 -13.69
CA PRO A 103 -5.36 -4.57 -14.25
C PRO A 103 -4.47 -5.69 -14.84
N PRO A 104 -4.85 -6.98 -14.74
CA PRO A 104 -6.07 -7.50 -14.11
C PRO A 104 -5.91 -7.78 -12.60
N PRO A 105 -6.99 -7.66 -11.79
CA PRO A 105 -6.97 -8.00 -10.38
C PRO A 105 -6.69 -9.48 -10.13
N GLY A 106 -5.83 -9.79 -9.17
CA GLY A 106 -5.48 -11.17 -8.80
C GLY A 106 -4.16 -11.70 -9.39
N TYR A 107 -3.50 -10.90 -10.22
CA TYR A 107 -2.28 -11.31 -10.94
C TYR A 107 -0.98 -10.81 -10.32
N MET A 108 -1.00 -9.71 -9.57
CA MET A 108 0.23 -9.14 -9.00
C MET A 108 0.16 -8.96 -7.49
N GLY A 109 -1.04 -8.84 -6.91
CA GLY A 109 -1.21 -8.63 -5.48
C GLY A 109 -0.65 -7.30 -4.99
N HIS A 110 -0.46 -7.20 -3.68
CA HIS A 110 0.25 -6.11 -3.03
C HIS A 110 0.95 -6.63 -1.78
N SER A 111 1.94 -5.93 -1.28
CA SER A 111 2.60 -6.32 -0.03
C SER A 111 3.14 -5.13 0.74
N ALA A 112 3.27 -5.33 2.04
CA ALA A 112 3.74 -4.32 2.96
C ALA A 112 4.46 -4.97 4.16
N ILE A 113 5.34 -4.21 4.80
CA ILE A 113 5.99 -4.60 6.05
C ILE A 113 5.39 -3.79 7.21
N VAL A 114 5.07 -4.48 8.31
CA VAL A 114 4.53 -3.86 9.51
C VAL A 114 5.63 -3.11 10.26
N LEU A 115 5.39 -1.84 10.54
CA LEU A 115 6.30 -0.98 11.30
C LEU A 115 6.02 -1.05 12.80
N ASP A 116 4.73 -1.05 13.16
CA ASP A 116 4.23 -1.06 14.53
C ASP A 116 2.82 -1.66 14.59
N GLN A 117 2.14 -1.59 15.73
CA GLN A 117 0.79 -2.17 15.92
C GLN A 117 -0.33 -1.54 15.04
N ARG A 118 -0.04 -0.47 14.30
CA ARG A 118 -1.02 0.32 13.54
C ARG A 118 -0.54 0.65 12.13
N SER A 119 0.76 0.66 11.89
CA SER A 119 1.36 1.24 10.68
C SER A 119 2.13 0.20 9.87
N ILE A 120 2.16 0.40 8.56
CA ILE A 120 2.95 -0.35 7.59
C ILE A 120 3.80 0.60 6.75
N ALA A 121 4.88 0.07 6.18
CA ALA A 121 5.57 0.66 5.04
C ALA A 121 5.19 -0.11 3.78
N GLU A 122 4.87 0.60 2.72
CA GLU A 122 4.52 0.04 1.42
C GLU A 122 5.11 0.85 0.27
N ALA A 123 5.30 0.19 -0.87
CA ALA A 123 5.61 0.86 -2.13
C ALA A 123 4.41 0.83 -3.08
N THR A 124 4.02 1.99 -3.62
CA THR A 124 2.84 2.18 -4.48
C THR A 124 3.21 2.93 -5.76
N THR A 125 2.33 2.91 -6.77
CA THR A 125 2.55 3.64 -8.04
C THR A 125 2.41 5.16 -7.88
N SER A 126 1.68 5.61 -6.87
CA SER A 126 1.41 7.02 -6.58
C SER A 126 2.52 7.69 -5.77
N MET A 127 2.83 8.96 -6.03
CA MET A 127 3.78 9.72 -5.22
C MET A 127 3.18 10.12 -3.85
N PRO A 128 3.93 10.03 -2.73
CA PRO A 128 5.25 9.40 -2.62
C PRO A 128 5.16 7.87 -2.81
N GLN A 129 6.04 7.32 -3.67
CA GLN A 129 5.97 5.91 -4.04
C GLN A 129 6.38 4.97 -2.92
N ILE A 130 7.08 5.45 -1.90
CA ILE A 130 7.28 4.74 -0.65
C ILE A 130 6.62 5.59 0.45
N ARG A 131 5.73 4.97 1.21
CA ARG A 131 4.92 5.69 2.20
C ARG A 131 4.61 4.85 3.42
N VAL A 132 4.20 5.54 4.48
CA VAL A 132 3.56 4.94 5.65
C VAL A 132 2.06 4.97 5.45
N ALA A 133 1.41 3.82 5.63
CA ALA A 133 -0.04 3.68 5.67
C ALA A 133 -0.44 2.94 6.95
N THR A 134 -1.73 2.91 7.25
CA THR A 134 -2.24 2.10 8.37
C THR A 134 -2.49 0.66 7.92
N ILE A 135 -2.29 -0.29 8.84
CA ILE A 135 -2.65 -1.70 8.65
C ILE A 135 -4.12 -1.82 8.26
N ARG A 136 -4.98 -0.97 8.83
CA ARG A 136 -6.39 -0.95 8.51
C ARG A 136 -6.65 -0.54 7.06
N GLU A 137 -5.98 0.50 6.56
CA GLU A 137 -6.11 0.90 5.15
C GLU A 137 -5.70 -0.23 4.22
N PHE A 138 -4.61 -0.95 4.53
CA PHE A 138 -4.20 -2.12 3.76
C PHE A 138 -5.30 -3.18 3.72
N ILE A 139 -5.84 -3.59 4.88
CA ILE A 139 -6.83 -4.67 4.96
C ILE A 139 -8.18 -4.26 4.35
N ASP A 140 -8.58 -2.99 4.50
CA ASP A 140 -9.83 -2.49 3.93
C ASP A 140 -9.75 -2.42 2.39
N LEU A 141 -8.56 -2.14 1.82
CA LEU A 141 -8.30 -2.18 0.38
C LEU A 141 -8.09 -3.62 -0.14
N HIS A 142 -7.45 -4.45 0.68
CA HIS A 142 -7.01 -5.79 0.34
C HIS A 142 -7.62 -6.83 1.32
N PRO A 143 -8.93 -7.09 1.24
CA PRO A 143 -9.58 -8.01 2.17
C PRO A 143 -9.08 -9.45 2.03
N LYS A 144 -8.53 -9.81 0.86
CA LYS A 144 -7.95 -11.13 0.59
C LYS A 144 -6.44 -11.09 0.80
N TYR A 145 -6.05 -11.14 2.08
CA TYR A 145 -4.65 -11.08 2.48
C TYR A 145 -4.21 -12.26 3.35
N MET A 146 -2.90 -12.40 3.46
CA MET A 146 -2.17 -13.28 4.34
C MET A 146 -1.23 -12.44 5.22
N HIS A 147 -1.07 -12.87 6.47
CA HIS A 147 -0.22 -12.26 7.48
C HIS A 147 0.83 -13.28 7.92
N LEU A 148 2.08 -12.96 7.64
CA LEU A 148 3.24 -13.76 7.99
C LEU A 148 4.05 -13.08 9.09
N ARG A 149 4.66 -13.89 9.96
CA ARG A 149 5.59 -13.44 10.99
C ARG A 149 6.89 -14.21 10.91
N CYS A 150 8.02 -13.51 10.98
CA CYS A 150 9.31 -14.15 11.17
C CYS A 150 9.42 -14.66 12.61
N LYS A 151 9.75 -15.93 12.80
CA LYS A 151 9.90 -16.58 14.12
C LYS A 151 11.08 -16.00 14.91
N ASN A 152 12.08 -15.45 14.23
CA ASN A 152 13.19 -14.75 14.88
C ASN A 152 12.81 -13.27 15.10
N ARG A 153 12.50 -12.93 16.36
CA ARG A 153 12.07 -11.58 16.74
C ARG A 153 13.11 -10.51 16.41
N GLN A 154 14.40 -10.78 16.64
CA GLN A 154 15.47 -9.81 16.36
C GLN A 154 15.59 -9.54 14.86
N ALA A 155 15.47 -10.60 14.04
CA ALA A 155 15.46 -10.46 12.58
C ALA A 155 14.28 -9.60 12.11
N ALA A 156 13.06 -9.85 12.63
CA ALA A 156 11.88 -9.04 12.32
C ALA A 156 12.07 -7.57 12.72
N GLU A 157 12.64 -7.31 13.90
CA GLU A 157 12.95 -5.96 14.36
C GLU A 157 13.94 -5.26 13.44
N ASN A 158 15.02 -5.94 13.03
CA ASN A 158 16.02 -5.35 12.14
C ASN A 158 15.45 -5.09 10.74
N ALA A 159 14.59 -5.97 10.22
CA ALA A 159 13.90 -5.73 8.96
C ALA A 159 13.04 -4.45 9.02
N ARG A 160 12.34 -4.24 10.14
CA ARG A 160 11.57 -3.01 10.37
C ARG A 160 12.46 -1.77 10.56
N ASP A 161 13.64 -1.89 11.16
CA ASP A 161 14.58 -0.76 11.24
C ASP A 161 15.05 -0.33 9.85
N PHE A 162 15.42 -1.31 8.99
CA PHE A 162 15.76 -1.00 7.61
C PHE A 162 14.60 -0.35 6.85
N ALA A 163 13.35 -0.77 7.09
CA ALA A 163 12.18 -0.13 6.50
C ALA A 163 12.09 1.37 6.86
N TYR A 164 12.37 1.74 8.11
CA TYR A 164 12.45 3.14 8.53
C TYR A 164 13.60 3.89 7.88
N GLU A 165 14.79 3.28 7.82
CA GLU A 165 15.96 3.88 7.15
C GLU A 165 15.67 4.16 5.67
N TYR A 166 15.05 3.20 4.99
CA TYR A 166 14.71 3.31 3.58
C TYR A 166 13.61 4.35 3.31
N LEU A 167 12.58 4.40 4.15
CA LEU A 167 11.57 5.47 4.14
C LEU A 167 12.20 6.85 4.32
N GLN A 168 13.12 6.97 5.28
CA GLN A 168 13.81 8.22 5.55
C GLN A 168 14.68 8.63 4.36
N MET A 169 15.50 7.73 3.82
CA MET A 169 16.32 7.96 2.62
C MET A 169 15.46 8.48 1.45
N TYR A 170 14.33 7.83 1.19
CA TYR A 170 13.42 8.24 0.13
C TYR A 170 12.82 9.63 0.37
N HIS A 171 12.36 9.91 1.59
CA HIS A 171 11.78 11.20 1.93
C HIS A 171 12.80 12.34 1.93
N ASP A 172 14.02 12.10 2.39
CA ASP A 172 15.10 13.07 2.35
C ASP A 172 15.49 13.38 0.90
N GLY A 173 15.59 12.36 0.04
CA GLY A 173 15.82 12.54 -1.40
C GLY A 173 14.73 13.38 -2.08
N LEU A 174 13.45 13.09 -1.79
CA LEU A 174 12.33 13.92 -2.29
C LEU A 174 12.40 15.38 -1.82
N GLN A 175 12.83 15.63 -0.57
CA GLN A 175 12.92 16.99 -0.03
C GLN A 175 14.09 17.78 -0.62
N ASN A 176 15.20 17.10 -0.89
CA ASN A 176 16.41 17.70 -1.46
C ASN A 176 16.35 17.84 -2.98
N GLY A 177 15.39 17.18 -3.63
CA GLY A 177 15.30 17.10 -5.10
C GLY A 177 16.35 16.15 -5.69
N ASP A 178 16.83 15.19 -4.89
CA ASP A 178 17.70 14.11 -5.34
C ASP A 178 16.88 13.08 -6.14
N GLU A 179 17.57 12.28 -6.96
CA GLU A 179 16.95 11.11 -7.58
C GLU A 179 16.54 10.10 -6.51
N VAL A 180 15.33 9.58 -6.62
CA VAL A 180 14.77 8.55 -5.73
C VAL A 180 14.33 7.34 -6.54
N PRO A 181 14.36 6.12 -5.96
CA PRO A 181 13.93 4.91 -6.67
C PRO A 181 12.50 5.05 -7.15
N GLU A 182 12.30 4.91 -8.46
CA GLU A 182 10.97 4.94 -9.05
C GLU A 182 10.26 3.60 -8.88
N PHE A 183 8.92 3.65 -8.74
CA PHE A 183 8.12 2.44 -8.79
C PHE A 183 8.23 1.79 -10.18
N SER A 184 8.81 0.60 -10.27
CA SER A 184 8.97 -0.11 -11.54
C SER A 184 9.14 -1.62 -11.34
N LEU A 185 8.35 -2.39 -12.08
CA LEU A 185 8.38 -3.86 -12.11
C LEU A 185 9.36 -4.40 -13.17
N THR A 186 10.34 -3.59 -13.58
CA THR A 186 11.32 -3.99 -14.58
C THR A 186 12.24 -5.09 -14.04
N PRO A 187 12.44 -6.20 -14.77
CA PRO A 187 13.41 -7.23 -14.38
C PRO A 187 14.86 -6.80 -14.65
N LEU A 188 15.08 -5.61 -15.24
CA LEU A 188 16.41 -5.10 -15.58
C LEU A 188 17.18 -4.57 -14.36
N ILE A 189 16.47 -4.20 -13.29
CA ILE A 189 17.08 -3.74 -12.04
C ILE A 189 17.09 -4.92 -11.07
N SER A 190 18.27 -5.18 -10.50
CA SER A 190 18.46 -6.29 -9.58
C SER A 190 17.57 -6.14 -8.34
N LEU A 191 17.18 -7.28 -7.75
CA LEU A 191 16.34 -7.31 -6.55
C LEU A 191 17.04 -6.66 -5.35
N ASP A 192 18.37 -6.81 -5.27
CA ASP A 192 19.23 -6.24 -4.25
C ASP A 192 19.65 -4.79 -4.52
N ASP A 193 19.15 -4.13 -5.56
CA ASP A 193 19.42 -2.72 -5.82
C ASP A 193 18.36 -1.82 -5.15
N PRO A 194 18.67 -1.11 -4.05
CA PRO A 194 17.69 -0.27 -3.35
C PRO A 194 17.54 1.13 -3.98
N TYR A 195 18.30 1.50 -5.00
CA TYR A 195 18.39 2.91 -5.44
C TYR A 195 17.70 3.18 -6.77
N ASN A 196 17.66 2.20 -7.68
CA ASN A 196 17.21 2.45 -9.06
C ASN A 196 15.75 2.10 -9.32
N SER A 197 15.16 1.15 -8.59
CA SER A 197 13.73 0.86 -8.68
C SER A 197 13.19 0.23 -7.40
N ILE A 198 11.90 0.46 -7.16
CA ILE A 198 11.18 -0.18 -6.06
C ILE A 198 9.82 -0.70 -6.53
N TYR A 199 9.31 -1.69 -5.81
CA TYR A 199 7.92 -2.13 -5.87
C TYR A 199 7.59 -2.83 -4.55
N CYS A 200 6.31 -3.12 -4.32
CA CYS A 200 5.81 -3.52 -3.00
C CYS A 200 6.57 -4.71 -2.38
N SER A 201 6.74 -5.80 -3.12
CA SER A 201 7.41 -7.01 -2.63
C SER A 201 8.93 -6.87 -2.59
N LYS A 202 9.54 -6.09 -3.49
CA LYS A 202 10.96 -5.73 -3.39
C LYS A 202 11.27 -4.92 -2.14
N LEU A 203 10.39 -4.00 -1.72
CA LEU A 203 10.56 -3.29 -0.44
C LEU A 203 10.66 -4.26 0.73
N VAL A 204 9.73 -5.23 0.82
CA VAL A 204 9.76 -6.26 1.87
C VAL A 204 11.03 -7.10 1.78
N TRP A 205 11.42 -7.51 0.57
CA TRP A 205 12.65 -8.28 0.36
C TRP A 205 13.89 -7.52 0.82
N LEU A 206 14.04 -6.25 0.44
CA LEU A 206 15.17 -5.40 0.85
C LEU A 206 15.24 -5.27 2.38
N CYS A 207 14.10 -5.12 3.05
CA CYS A 207 14.04 -5.06 4.51
C CYS A 207 14.60 -6.33 5.16
N TYR A 208 14.20 -7.51 4.69
CA TYR A 208 14.72 -8.76 5.24
C TYR A 208 16.16 -9.06 4.81
N TYR A 209 16.53 -8.71 3.58
CA TYR A 209 17.87 -8.93 3.07
C TYR A 209 18.91 -8.05 3.77
N TYR A 210 18.71 -6.73 3.76
CA TYR A 210 19.66 -5.78 4.34
C TYR A 210 19.50 -5.58 5.84
N GLY A 211 18.27 -5.57 6.35
CA GLY A 211 18.01 -5.41 7.79
C GLY A 211 18.27 -6.71 8.56
N ALA A 212 17.72 -7.82 8.09
CA ALA A 212 17.74 -9.08 8.85
C ALA A 212 18.82 -10.08 8.41
N ASN A 213 19.55 -9.81 7.31
CA ASN A 213 20.46 -10.77 6.69
C ASN A 213 19.75 -12.11 6.36
N ILE A 214 18.48 -12.02 5.96
CA ILE A 214 17.64 -13.14 5.55
C ILE A 214 17.41 -13.01 4.05
N ASN A 215 18.04 -13.88 3.29
CA ASN A 215 17.73 -14.03 1.88
C ASN A 215 16.41 -14.82 1.73
N LEU A 216 15.41 -14.20 1.12
CA LEU A 216 14.14 -14.83 0.74
C LEU A 216 14.32 -15.36 -0.69
N GLU A 217 13.99 -16.63 -0.92
CA GLU A 217 14.18 -17.29 -2.20
C GLU A 217 13.36 -16.60 -3.30
N ASN A 218 13.96 -16.38 -4.46
CA ASN A 218 13.37 -15.71 -5.62
C ASN A 218 13.59 -16.58 -6.87
N ASP A 219 12.60 -16.67 -7.76
CA ASP A 219 12.58 -17.56 -8.92
C ASP A 219 13.11 -16.93 -10.24
N TYR A 220 13.83 -15.81 -10.12
CA TYR A 220 14.67 -15.14 -11.15
C TYR A 220 13.98 -14.19 -12.14
N PHE A 221 12.65 -13.98 -12.12
CA PHE A 221 12.03 -13.01 -13.04
C PHE A 221 11.61 -11.70 -12.38
N LEU A 222 10.80 -11.78 -11.32
CA LEU A 222 10.30 -10.62 -10.58
C LEU A 222 9.88 -11.15 -9.21
N TYR A 223 10.41 -10.62 -8.13
CA TYR A 223 10.07 -11.10 -6.79
C TYR A 223 8.70 -10.58 -6.39
N SER A 224 7.63 -11.24 -6.79
CA SER A 224 6.25 -10.79 -6.63
C SER A 224 5.68 -11.00 -5.21
N PRO A 225 4.52 -10.41 -4.89
CA PRO A 225 3.74 -10.80 -3.73
C PRO A 225 3.38 -12.29 -3.68
N GLU A 226 3.30 -12.97 -4.83
CA GLU A 226 3.10 -14.42 -4.84
C GLU A 226 4.34 -15.17 -4.33
N ASP A 227 5.54 -14.74 -4.70
CA ASP A 227 6.79 -15.26 -4.14
C ASP A 227 6.85 -15.08 -2.61
N LEU A 228 6.45 -13.90 -2.10
CA LEU A 228 6.32 -13.67 -0.66
C LEU A 228 5.30 -14.60 -0.01
N SER A 229 4.27 -15.04 -0.73
CA SER A 229 3.28 -15.95 -0.18
C SER A 229 3.84 -17.35 0.06
N THR A 230 4.87 -17.76 -0.69
CA THR A 230 5.55 -19.04 -0.50
C THR A 230 6.26 -19.17 0.85
N LEU A 231 6.48 -18.06 1.57
CA LEU A 231 7.01 -18.04 2.94
C LEU A 231 6.13 -18.82 3.93
N GLU A 232 4.89 -19.16 3.59
CA GLU A 232 4.11 -20.12 4.38
C GLU A 232 4.77 -21.51 4.50
N ASN A 233 5.65 -21.84 3.56
CA ASN A 233 6.43 -23.08 3.54
C ASN A 233 7.87 -22.91 4.07
N ASP A 234 8.26 -21.70 4.46
CA ASP A 234 9.59 -21.41 5.00
C ASP A 234 9.59 -21.58 6.53
N ASP A 235 10.46 -22.46 7.04
CA ASP A 235 10.57 -22.75 8.48
C ASP A 235 10.93 -21.53 9.33
N ARG A 236 11.46 -20.45 8.74
CA ARG A 236 11.76 -19.18 9.42
C ARG A 236 10.52 -18.34 9.71
N PHE A 237 9.38 -18.65 9.07
CA PHE A 237 8.15 -17.88 9.16
C PHE A 237 6.97 -18.71 9.69
N GLU A 238 5.95 -18.02 10.20
CA GLU A 238 4.66 -18.59 10.57
C GLU A 238 3.52 -17.76 9.97
N VAL A 239 2.44 -18.45 9.57
CA VAL A 239 1.21 -17.80 9.09
C VAL A 239 0.30 -17.53 10.28
N LEU A 240 0.04 -16.26 10.58
CA LEU A 240 -0.87 -15.85 11.66
C LEU A 240 -2.31 -15.73 11.19
N TYR A 241 -2.49 -15.39 9.91
CA TYR A 241 -3.79 -15.33 9.26
C TYR A 241 -3.63 -15.54 7.76
N LYS A 242 -4.57 -16.26 7.15
CA LYS A 242 -4.71 -16.39 5.69
C LYS A 242 -6.20 -16.38 5.38
N HIS A 243 -6.64 -15.43 4.56
CA HIS A 243 -8.04 -15.37 4.14
C HIS A 243 -8.43 -16.69 3.41
N PRO A 244 -9.62 -17.27 3.62
CA PRO A 244 -10.00 -18.54 2.98
C PRO A 244 -10.01 -18.51 1.45
N GLU A 245 -10.22 -17.33 0.87
CA GLU A 245 -10.15 -17.08 -0.58
C GLU A 245 -8.83 -16.43 -1.01
N PHE A 246 -7.77 -16.53 -0.21
CA PHE A 246 -6.44 -16.06 -0.58
C PHE A 246 -5.86 -17.01 -1.63
N ASP A 247 -5.81 -16.55 -2.87
CA ASP A 247 -5.36 -17.33 -4.01
C ASP A 247 -4.88 -16.39 -5.14
N PHE A 248 -3.67 -16.62 -5.64
CA PHE A 248 -3.15 -15.91 -6.82
C PHE A 248 -3.61 -16.65 -8.08
N LYS A 249 -4.23 -15.94 -9.01
CA LYS A 249 -4.73 -16.55 -10.25
C LYS A 249 -3.62 -16.65 -11.30
N LEU A 250 -2.62 -17.47 -11.03
CA LEU A 250 -1.55 -17.79 -11.99
C LEU A 250 -2.01 -18.95 -12.87
N ASN A 251 -2.31 -18.69 -14.15
CA ASN A 251 -2.67 -19.68 -15.17
C ASN A 251 -3.77 -20.69 -14.78
N SER A 252 -5.04 -20.28 -14.90
CA SER A 252 -6.17 -21.21 -15.13
C SER A 252 -6.49 -21.34 -16.60
#